data_AF-A0A969HAY8-F1
#
_entry.id   AF-A0A969HAY8-F1
#
_cell.length_a   1.000
_cell.length_b   1.000
_cell.length_c   1.000
_cell.angle_alpha   90.00
_cell.angle_beta   90.00
_cell.angle_gamma   90.00
#
_symmetry.space_group_name_H-M   'P 1'
#
loop_
_entity.id
_entity.type
_entity.pdbx_description
1 polymer ?
#
loop_
_entity_poly.entity_id
_entity_poly.type
_entity_poly.pdbx_seq_one_letter_code
_entity_poly.pdbx_strand_id
1 'polypeptide(L)'
;MTLFPPKEQLLREEIVLVGKLMYERGLIVAADGNISARLDEQTILLTPSGLCKGMMIPDQLITIDMSGRKVGPETAANRHLKPTSEITMHMEVYKQRPDVLGVVHAHPPHAIALSIAGISLADCMVPEAIVGLGLTPTTPYANPASEENARAIREVIVGHDALVLERHGSLTVGRSPMDAFFRTETLEQIARITYMLHQLGGGQPLPPHQVEKLIQARRKLGFDRAADAADFCEYCGVCHIEGEHTSPPAPSNGSTAELVQLITERVMRELNR
;
A
#
# COMPACT_ATOMS: atom_id res chain seq x y z
N MET A 1 15.82 -17.10 -30.01
CA MET A 1 15.27 -17.96 -28.95
C MET A 1 15.25 -17.12 -27.69
N THR A 2 14.10 -16.92 -27.05
CA THR A 2 14.04 -16.14 -25.80
C THR A 2 14.75 -16.91 -24.69
N LEU A 3 15.57 -16.22 -23.90
CA LEU A 3 16.32 -16.82 -22.78
C LEU A 3 15.40 -17.32 -21.65
N PHE A 4 14.18 -16.78 -21.57
CA PHE A 4 13.21 -17.06 -20.52
C PHE A 4 11.94 -17.70 -21.10
N PRO A 5 11.17 -18.46 -20.28
CA PRO A 5 9.83 -18.92 -20.65
C PRO A 5 8.90 -17.75 -21.05
N PRO A 6 7.94 -17.94 -21.97
CA PRO A 6 7.09 -16.84 -22.46
C PRO A 6 6.37 -16.04 -21.37
N LYS A 7 5.82 -16.72 -20.34
CA LYS A 7 5.17 -16.06 -19.20
C LYS A 7 6.12 -15.17 -18.42
N GLU A 8 7.33 -15.67 -18.14
CA GLU A 8 8.35 -14.92 -17.42
C GLU A 8 8.81 -13.70 -18.23
N GLN A 9 9.00 -13.86 -19.54
CA GLN A 9 9.39 -12.76 -20.42
C GLN A 9 8.37 -11.61 -20.38
N LEU A 10 7.07 -11.91 -20.44
CA LEU A 10 6.02 -10.90 -20.34
C LEU A 10 6.03 -10.15 -19.01
N LEU A 11 6.24 -10.87 -17.90
CA LEU A 11 6.36 -10.24 -16.57
C LEU A 11 7.63 -9.38 -16.45
N ARG A 12 8.73 -9.81 -17.08
CA ARG A 12 9.96 -9.00 -17.12
C ARG A 12 9.73 -7.68 -17.85
N GLU A 13 9.04 -7.72 -18.98
CA GLU A 13 8.66 -6.54 -19.76
C GLU A 13 7.70 -5.63 -18.97
N GLU A 14 6.70 -6.21 -18.30
CA GLU A 14 5.74 -5.47 -17.46
C GLU A 14 6.44 -4.75 -16.29
N ILE A 15 7.34 -5.44 -15.57
CA ILE A 15 8.11 -4.83 -14.47
C ILE A 15 8.97 -3.66 -14.96
N VAL A 16 9.63 -3.82 -16.11
CA VAL A 16 10.45 -2.73 -16.69
C VAL A 16 9.58 -1.55 -17.11
N LEU A 17 8.43 -1.81 -17.73
CA LEU A 17 7.47 -0.77 -18.08
C LEU A 17 6.96 -0.02 -16.84
N VAL A 18 6.58 -0.75 -15.78
CA VAL A 18 6.17 -0.14 -14.50
C VAL A 18 7.29 0.70 -13.91
N GLY A 19 8.53 0.21 -13.89
CA GLY A 19 9.69 0.95 -13.40
C GLY A 19 9.93 2.26 -14.17
N LYS A 20 9.74 2.24 -15.49
CA LYS A 20 9.74 3.42 -16.35
C LYS A 20 8.65 4.41 -15.99
N LEU A 21 7.40 3.95 -15.88
CA LEU A 21 6.27 4.82 -15.55
C LEU A 21 6.40 5.44 -14.16
N MET A 22 6.85 4.68 -13.16
CA MET A 22 7.11 5.18 -11.81
C MET A 22 8.14 6.32 -11.82
N TYR A 23 9.24 6.14 -12.56
CA TYR A 23 10.30 7.14 -12.69
C TYR A 23 9.82 8.39 -13.46
N GLU A 24 9.16 8.21 -14.60
CA GLU A 24 8.65 9.31 -15.44
C GLU A 24 7.58 10.16 -14.72
N ARG A 25 6.81 9.54 -13.82
CA ARG A 25 5.80 10.22 -13.00
C ARG A 25 6.33 10.80 -11.69
N GLY A 26 7.64 10.65 -11.41
CA GLY A 26 8.26 11.18 -10.19
C GLY A 26 7.83 10.46 -8.91
N LEU A 27 7.34 9.22 -9.01
CA LEU A 27 6.98 8.39 -7.85
C LEU A 27 8.20 7.74 -7.20
N ILE A 28 9.34 7.74 -7.90
CA ILE A 28 10.65 7.31 -7.44
C ILE A 28 11.71 8.18 -8.12
N VAL A 29 12.91 8.26 -7.52
CA VAL A 29 14.08 8.89 -8.13
C VAL A 29 15.30 7.98 -7.99
N ALA A 30 16.38 8.30 -8.71
CA ALA A 30 17.65 7.56 -8.63
C ALA A 30 17.48 6.03 -8.68
N ALA A 31 17.83 5.33 -7.60
CA ALA A 31 17.72 3.87 -7.48
C ALA A 31 16.62 3.43 -6.51
N ASP A 32 15.65 4.30 -6.22
CA ASP A 32 14.57 4.05 -5.27
C ASP A 32 13.53 3.06 -5.81
N GLY A 33 12.63 2.67 -4.92
CA GLY A 33 11.54 1.75 -5.19
C GLY A 33 11.99 0.34 -5.56
N ASN A 34 11.01 -0.54 -5.67
CA ASN A 34 11.20 -1.91 -6.13
C ASN A 34 9.87 -2.51 -6.58
N ILE A 35 9.96 -3.43 -7.53
CA ILE A 35 8.80 -4.07 -8.15
C ILE A 35 9.06 -5.56 -8.16
N SER A 36 8.02 -6.35 -7.90
CA SER A 36 8.09 -7.80 -8.03
C SER A 36 6.81 -8.39 -8.62
N ALA A 37 6.94 -9.58 -9.19
CA ALA A 37 5.83 -10.40 -9.64
C ALA A 37 6.00 -11.84 -9.14
N ARG A 38 4.89 -12.50 -8.80
CA ARG A 38 4.87 -13.93 -8.53
C ARG A 38 4.97 -14.69 -9.85
N LEU A 39 6.01 -15.52 -10.02
CA LEU A 39 6.14 -16.38 -11.21
C LEU A 39 5.30 -17.65 -11.05
N ASP A 40 5.43 -18.27 -9.88
CA ASP A 40 4.72 -19.49 -9.46
C ASP A 40 4.64 -19.58 -7.92
N GLU A 41 4.29 -20.75 -7.39
CA GLU A 41 4.16 -20.98 -5.94
C GLU A 41 5.48 -20.87 -5.17
N GLN A 42 6.62 -21.03 -5.85
CA GLN A 42 7.94 -21.17 -5.23
C GLN A 42 8.89 -20.02 -5.56
N THR A 43 8.58 -19.22 -6.60
CA THR A 43 9.50 -18.21 -7.11
C THR A 43 8.86 -16.85 -7.39
N ILE A 44 9.65 -15.81 -7.15
CA ILE A 44 9.29 -14.40 -7.34
C ILE A 44 10.32 -13.77 -8.28
N LEU A 45 9.86 -13.02 -9.27
CA LEU A 45 10.68 -12.15 -10.11
C LEU A 45 10.69 -10.75 -9.53
N LEU A 46 11.85 -10.08 -9.48
CA LEU A 46 11.94 -8.74 -8.92
C LEU A 46 13.10 -7.91 -9.49
N THR A 47 13.01 -6.61 -9.23
CA THR A 47 14.03 -5.63 -9.56
C THR A 47 15.30 -5.80 -8.72
N PRO A 48 16.50 -5.66 -9.32
CA PRO A 48 17.76 -5.66 -8.60
C PRO A 48 17.94 -4.38 -7.75
N SER A 49 18.80 -4.47 -6.72
CA SER A 49 19.24 -3.30 -5.96
C SER A 49 20.19 -2.41 -6.78
N GLY A 50 20.18 -1.11 -6.49
CA GLY A 50 21.15 -0.15 -7.02
C GLY A 50 20.95 0.31 -8.47
N LEU A 51 19.96 -0.22 -9.19
CA LEU A 51 19.61 0.25 -10.53
C LEU A 51 18.49 1.29 -10.51
N CYS A 52 18.54 2.22 -11.47
CA CYS A 52 17.44 3.13 -11.77
C CYS A 52 16.32 2.38 -12.48
N LYS A 53 15.14 2.34 -11.87
CA LYS A 53 14.01 1.53 -12.35
C LYS A 53 13.49 2.03 -13.69
N GLY A 54 13.67 3.32 -13.97
CA GLY A 54 13.30 3.91 -15.26
C GLY A 54 14.21 3.57 -16.43
N MET A 55 15.35 2.92 -16.18
CA MET A 55 16.36 2.61 -17.20
C MET A 55 16.74 1.12 -17.23
N MET A 56 15.99 0.27 -16.53
CA MET A 56 16.25 -1.18 -16.52
C MET A 56 15.91 -1.84 -17.86
N ILE A 57 16.51 -3.00 -18.10
CA ILE A 57 16.13 -3.92 -19.19
C ILE A 57 15.65 -5.26 -18.60
N PRO A 58 14.81 -6.03 -19.34
CA PRO A 58 14.27 -7.32 -18.86
C PRO A 58 15.32 -8.31 -18.34
N ASP A 59 16.48 -8.37 -18.99
CA ASP A 59 17.58 -9.29 -18.67
C ASP A 59 18.27 -9.00 -17.33
N GLN A 60 18.03 -7.82 -16.73
CA GLN A 60 18.59 -7.43 -15.43
C GLN A 60 17.75 -7.91 -14.24
N LEU A 61 16.49 -8.32 -14.46
CA LEU A 61 15.63 -8.76 -13.38
C LEU A 61 16.10 -10.10 -12.81
N ILE A 62 15.86 -10.27 -11.51
CA ILE A 62 16.36 -11.38 -10.71
C ILE A 62 15.17 -12.22 -10.26
N THR A 63 15.31 -13.55 -10.31
CA THR A 63 14.37 -14.48 -9.71
C THR A 63 14.91 -14.95 -8.36
N ILE A 64 14.04 -15.11 -7.38
CA ILE A 64 14.34 -15.64 -6.04
C ILE A 64 13.40 -16.77 -5.68
N ASP A 65 13.83 -17.65 -4.79
CA ASP A 65 12.95 -18.60 -4.11
C ASP A 65 12.25 -17.94 -2.90
N MET A 66 11.30 -18.65 -2.29
CA MET A 66 10.61 -18.19 -1.07
C MET A 66 11.51 -18.13 0.19
N SER A 67 12.81 -18.42 0.08
CA SER A 67 13.81 -18.14 1.12
C SER A 67 14.67 -16.90 0.82
N GLY A 68 14.35 -16.18 -0.27
CA GLY A 68 15.05 -14.97 -0.68
C GLY A 68 16.37 -15.22 -1.41
N ARG A 69 16.69 -16.48 -1.73
CA ARG A 69 17.93 -16.81 -2.45
C ARG A 69 17.70 -16.60 -3.93
N LYS A 70 18.68 -16.00 -4.61
CA LYS A 70 18.70 -15.87 -6.07
C LYS A 70 18.66 -17.27 -6.71
N VAL A 71 17.64 -17.52 -7.52
CA VAL A 71 17.44 -18.75 -8.29
C VAL A 71 17.09 -18.39 -9.73
N GLY A 72 17.26 -19.30 -10.67
CA GLY A 72 16.96 -19.06 -12.09
C GLY A 72 18.18 -18.66 -12.93
N PRO A 73 17.96 -18.36 -14.22
CA PRO A 73 19.04 -18.20 -15.19
C PRO A 73 19.86 -16.92 -14.95
N GLU A 74 21.18 -17.08 -14.97
CA GLU A 74 22.10 -15.94 -14.96
C GLU A 74 22.36 -15.45 -16.38
N THR A 75 22.10 -14.17 -16.61
CA THR A 75 22.46 -13.47 -17.83
C THR A 75 23.77 -12.70 -17.62
N ALA A 76 24.39 -12.25 -18.72
CA ALA A 76 25.49 -11.31 -18.62
C ALA A 76 25.09 -10.01 -17.89
N ALA A 77 23.80 -9.63 -17.95
CA ALA A 77 23.27 -8.42 -17.35
C ALA A 77 22.94 -8.55 -15.85
N ASN A 78 22.61 -9.74 -15.33
CA ASN A 78 22.15 -9.92 -13.95
C ASN A 78 23.11 -10.72 -13.03
N ARG A 79 24.13 -11.41 -13.56
CA ARG A 79 24.99 -12.31 -12.75
C ARG A 79 25.63 -11.63 -11.53
N HIS A 80 26.02 -10.36 -11.66
CA HIS A 80 26.63 -9.58 -10.57
C HIS A 80 25.62 -8.78 -9.73
N LEU A 81 24.36 -8.74 -10.15
CA LEU A 81 23.32 -8.00 -9.47
C LEU A 81 22.78 -8.79 -8.28
N LYS A 82 22.38 -8.04 -7.25
CA LYS A 82 21.74 -8.56 -6.04
C LYS A 82 20.26 -8.19 -6.04
N PRO A 83 19.38 -9.01 -5.43
CA PRO A 83 17.99 -8.62 -5.19
C PRO A 83 17.87 -7.28 -4.46
N THR A 84 16.71 -6.64 -4.52
CA THR A 84 16.42 -5.43 -3.72
C THR A 84 16.73 -5.65 -2.23
N SER A 85 17.20 -4.61 -1.55
CA SER A 85 17.45 -4.65 -0.09
C SER A 85 16.17 -4.85 0.73
N GLU A 86 15.01 -4.62 0.14
CA GLU A 86 13.69 -4.68 0.80
C GLU A 86 12.90 -5.94 0.43
N ILE A 87 13.63 -6.99 0.04
CA ILE A 87 13.07 -8.28 -0.37
C ILE A 87 12.15 -8.90 0.69
N THR A 88 12.46 -8.70 1.97
CA THR A 88 11.68 -9.25 3.09
C THR A 88 10.27 -8.71 3.13
N MET A 89 10.07 -7.42 2.82
CA MET A 89 8.75 -6.79 2.73
C MET A 89 7.92 -7.42 1.61
N HIS A 90 8.50 -7.60 0.42
CA HIS A 90 7.83 -8.28 -0.70
C HIS A 90 7.46 -9.73 -0.37
N MET A 91 8.38 -10.47 0.23
CA MET A 91 8.14 -11.87 0.61
C MET A 91 7.03 -11.98 1.67
N GLU A 92 6.97 -11.06 2.63
CA GLU A 92 5.91 -11.02 3.62
C GLU A 92 4.55 -10.78 2.97
N VAL A 93 4.44 -9.87 2.00
CA VAL A 93 3.21 -9.68 1.20
C VAL A 93 2.76 -11.00 0.58
N TYR A 94 3.64 -11.68 -0.16
CA TYR A 94 3.30 -12.93 -0.84
C TYR A 94 2.96 -14.08 0.11
N LYS A 95 3.45 -14.05 1.34
CA LYS A 95 3.13 -15.01 2.39
C LYS A 95 1.74 -14.77 2.96
N GLN A 96 1.38 -13.51 3.22
CA GLN A 96 0.09 -13.13 3.81
C GLN A 96 -1.05 -13.12 2.79
N ARG A 97 -0.73 -12.87 1.51
CA ARG A 97 -1.70 -12.68 0.43
C ARG A 97 -1.40 -13.59 -0.77
N PRO A 98 -1.90 -14.84 -0.77
CA PRO A 98 -1.75 -15.76 -1.90
C PRO A 98 -2.39 -15.26 -3.20
N ASP A 99 -3.40 -14.38 -3.12
CA ASP A 99 -4.08 -13.76 -4.25
C ASP A 99 -3.23 -12.70 -4.98
N VAL A 100 -2.17 -12.20 -4.33
CA VAL A 100 -1.29 -11.16 -4.88
C VAL A 100 -0.28 -11.77 -5.86
N LEU A 101 -0.23 -11.16 -7.04
CA LEU A 101 0.66 -11.53 -8.14
C LEU A 101 1.65 -10.42 -8.52
N GLY A 102 1.44 -9.19 -8.07
CA GLY A 102 2.36 -8.08 -8.25
C GLY A 102 2.43 -7.18 -7.02
N VAL A 103 3.61 -6.66 -6.74
CA VAL A 103 3.87 -5.74 -5.63
C VAL A 103 4.74 -4.59 -6.12
N VAL A 104 4.35 -3.37 -5.77
CA VAL A 104 5.07 -2.13 -6.06
C VAL A 104 5.35 -1.40 -4.76
N HIS A 105 6.63 -1.17 -4.49
CA HIS A 105 7.07 -0.21 -3.49
C HIS A 105 7.62 1.03 -4.18
N ALA A 106 7.15 2.19 -3.76
CA ALA A 106 7.45 3.49 -4.35
C ALA A 106 7.60 4.55 -3.27
N HIS A 107 8.12 5.73 -3.63
CA HIS A 107 8.31 6.87 -2.73
C HIS A 107 7.49 8.10 -3.18
N PRO A 108 6.15 8.00 -3.26
CA PRO A 108 5.26 9.09 -3.70
C PRO A 108 5.37 10.32 -2.78
N PRO A 109 5.77 11.50 -3.31
CA PRO A 109 6.09 12.67 -2.46
C PRO A 109 4.94 13.20 -1.61
N HIS A 110 3.70 13.28 -2.14
CA HIS A 110 2.59 13.82 -1.36
C HIS A 110 2.17 12.85 -0.26
N ALA A 111 2.11 11.56 -0.56
CA ALA A 111 1.80 10.55 0.45
C ALA A 111 2.84 10.53 1.59
N ILE A 112 4.14 10.63 1.26
CA ILE A 112 5.21 10.75 2.26
C ILE A 112 5.03 12.04 3.08
N ALA A 113 4.81 13.19 2.43
CA ALA A 113 4.65 14.47 3.13
C ALA A 113 3.47 14.46 4.11
N LEU A 114 2.33 13.89 3.70
CA LEU A 114 1.15 13.76 4.57
C LEU A 114 1.39 12.79 5.73
N SER A 115 2.11 11.69 5.51
CA SER A 115 2.50 10.78 6.61
C SER A 115 3.35 11.49 7.67
N ILE A 116 4.27 12.37 7.25
CA ILE A 116 5.12 13.15 8.15
C ILE A 116 4.31 14.22 8.89
N ALA A 117 3.30 14.78 8.22
CA ALA A 117 2.41 15.79 8.80
C ALA A 117 1.34 15.20 9.75
N GLY A 118 1.25 13.87 9.86
CA GLY A 118 0.20 13.21 10.64
C GLY A 118 -1.19 13.35 10.02
N ILE A 119 -1.27 13.57 8.70
CA ILE A 119 -2.51 13.71 7.96
C ILE A 119 -2.86 12.36 7.33
N SER A 120 -4.02 11.83 7.70
CA SER A 120 -4.49 10.54 7.21
C SER A 120 -4.95 10.61 5.74
N LEU A 121 -4.76 9.50 5.01
CA LEU A 121 -5.36 9.26 3.70
C LEU A 121 -6.60 8.36 3.77
N ALA A 122 -7.05 8.03 4.98
CA ALA A 122 -8.19 7.16 5.21
C ALA A 122 -9.56 7.84 5.01
N ASP A 123 -9.59 9.17 4.91
CA ASP A 123 -10.84 9.91 4.76
C ASP A 123 -11.54 9.60 3.43
N CYS A 124 -12.86 9.34 3.49
CA CYS A 124 -13.72 9.08 2.34
C CYS A 124 -14.00 10.35 1.51
N MET A 125 -12.96 10.94 0.92
CA MET A 125 -13.05 12.22 0.20
C MET A 125 -13.47 12.09 -1.26
N VAL A 126 -12.99 11.05 -1.95
CA VAL A 126 -13.19 10.88 -3.40
C VAL A 126 -13.62 9.45 -3.75
N PRO A 127 -14.51 9.26 -4.74
CA PRO A 127 -14.99 7.93 -5.12
C PRO A 127 -13.89 6.94 -5.50
N GLU A 128 -12.83 7.41 -6.15
CA GLU A 128 -11.71 6.60 -6.61
C GLU A 128 -10.92 5.98 -5.45
N ALA A 129 -10.83 6.67 -4.30
CA ALA A 129 -10.23 6.13 -3.09
C ALA A 129 -11.03 4.92 -2.60
N ILE A 130 -12.35 5.09 -2.45
CA ILE A 130 -13.24 4.07 -1.91
C ILE A 130 -13.31 2.87 -2.88
N VAL A 131 -13.57 3.11 -4.16
CA VAL A 131 -13.77 2.04 -5.13
C VAL A 131 -12.45 1.35 -5.50
N GLY A 132 -11.41 2.13 -5.81
CA GLY A 132 -10.16 1.62 -6.36
C GLY A 132 -9.17 1.09 -5.33
N LEU A 133 -9.03 1.76 -4.18
CA LEU A 133 -8.05 1.39 -3.15
C LEU A 133 -8.70 0.74 -1.93
N GLY A 134 -9.86 1.26 -1.52
CA GLY A 134 -10.38 1.05 -0.18
C GLY A 134 -9.73 2.02 0.79
N LEU A 135 -9.81 1.73 2.08
CA LEU A 135 -9.07 2.49 3.08
C LEU A 135 -7.56 2.31 2.86
N THR A 136 -6.76 3.36 3.05
CA THR A 136 -5.30 3.27 2.95
C THR A 136 -4.66 3.65 4.29
N PRO A 137 -4.32 2.66 5.14
CA PRO A 137 -3.72 2.93 6.43
C PRO A 137 -2.26 3.35 6.30
N THR A 138 -1.78 4.08 7.30
CA THR A 138 -0.36 4.37 7.49
C THR A 138 0.21 3.43 8.54
N THR A 139 1.22 2.65 8.16
CA THR A 139 1.93 1.75 9.08
C THR A 139 2.89 2.55 9.98
N PRO A 140 3.14 2.11 11.22
CA PRO A 140 4.14 2.73 12.09
C PRO A 140 5.53 2.73 11.45
N TYR A 141 6.34 3.75 11.73
CA TYR A 141 7.71 3.82 11.24
C TYR A 141 8.50 2.55 11.59
N ALA A 142 9.16 2.01 10.56
CA ALA A 142 10.12 0.93 10.68
C ALA A 142 11.31 1.21 9.78
N ASN A 143 12.51 0.76 10.21
CA ASN A 143 13.71 0.97 9.41
C ASN A 143 13.59 0.25 8.06
N PRO A 144 13.84 0.93 6.92
CA PRO A 144 13.85 0.30 5.60
C PRO A 144 14.83 -0.87 5.54
N ALA A 145 14.56 -1.85 4.67
CA ALA A 145 15.39 -3.04 4.50
C ALA A 145 15.64 -3.85 5.80
N SER A 146 14.68 -3.84 6.74
CA SER A 146 14.78 -4.57 8.01
C SER A 146 13.61 -5.54 8.23
N GLU A 147 13.79 -6.46 9.18
CA GLU A 147 12.71 -7.33 9.68
C GLU A 147 11.60 -6.54 10.40
N GLU A 148 11.88 -5.34 10.91
CA GLU A 148 10.86 -4.45 11.47
C GLU A 148 9.88 -3.99 10.39
N ASN A 149 10.39 -3.66 9.19
CA ASN A 149 9.54 -3.23 8.07
C ASN A 149 8.58 -4.34 7.63
N ALA A 150 9.06 -5.57 7.51
CA ALA A 150 8.20 -6.72 7.21
C ALA A 150 7.16 -6.98 8.32
N ARG A 151 7.54 -6.85 9.60
CA ARG A 151 6.59 -7.00 10.72
C ARG A 151 5.54 -5.89 10.73
N ALA A 152 5.91 -4.65 10.41
CA ALA A 152 5.00 -3.50 10.42
C ALA A 152 3.84 -3.65 9.42
N ILE A 153 4.07 -4.33 8.28
CA ILE A 153 3.03 -4.56 7.27
C ILE A 153 2.23 -5.85 7.47
N ARG A 154 2.75 -6.82 8.25
CA ARG A 154 2.29 -8.22 8.25
C ARG A 154 0.80 -8.38 8.48
N GLU A 155 0.26 -7.74 9.51
CA GLU A 155 -1.15 -7.87 9.87
C GLU A 155 -2.03 -6.97 9.00
N VAL A 156 -1.51 -5.78 8.67
CA VAL A 156 -2.26 -4.76 7.93
C VAL A 156 -2.49 -5.16 6.47
N ILE A 157 -1.50 -5.75 5.80
CA ILE A 157 -1.59 -6.11 4.38
C ILE A 157 -2.64 -7.20 4.09
N VAL A 158 -3.05 -7.96 5.10
CA VAL A 158 -4.11 -8.98 4.96
C VAL A 158 -5.42 -8.35 4.48
N GLY A 159 -5.74 -7.16 4.99
CA GLY A 159 -6.99 -6.45 4.72
C GLY A 159 -6.90 -5.35 3.67
N HIS A 160 -5.72 -5.05 3.12
CA HIS A 160 -5.50 -3.82 2.36
C HIS A 160 -4.74 -4.06 1.06
N ASP A 161 -5.00 -3.21 0.06
CA ASP A 161 -4.31 -3.25 -1.23
C ASP A 161 -3.26 -2.15 -1.42
N ALA A 162 -3.30 -1.14 -0.55
CA ALA A 162 -2.37 -0.03 -0.51
C ALA A 162 -2.08 0.33 0.95
N LEU A 163 -0.81 0.60 1.24
CA LEU A 163 -0.32 1.06 2.53
C LEU A 163 0.56 2.29 2.32
N VAL A 164 0.46 3.26 3.23
CA VAL A 164 1.51 4.25 3.42
C VAL A 164 2.48 3.72 4.48
N LEU A 165 3.77 3.83 4.21
CA LEU A 165 4.84 3.51 5.15
C LEU A 165 5.32 4.82 5.76
N GLU A 166 5.06 5.05 7.05
CA GLU A 166 5.36 6.32 7.72
C GLU A 166 6.82 6.74 7.46
N ARG A 167 7.03 7.97 6.97
CA ARG A 167 8.35 8.57 6.65
C ARG A 167 9.19 7.79 5.62
N HIS A 168 8.60 6.84 4.92
CA HIS A 168 9.33 5.96 4.02
C HIS A 168 8.78 5.97 2.60
N GLY A 169 7.50 5.65 2.40
CA GLY A 169 6.95 5.53 1.05
C GLY A 169 5.58 4.88 1.02
N SER A 170 5.29 4.13 -0.03
CA SER A 170 4.06 3.36 -0.18
C SER A 170 4.35 1.91 -0.56
N LEU A 171 3.44 1.02 -0.21
CA LEU A 171 3.42 -0.37 -0.67
C LEU A 171 2.04 -0.68 -1.24
N THR A 172 1.98 -1.06 -2.52
CA THR A 172 0.73 -1.47 -3.16
C THR A 172 0.88 -2.87 -3.76
N VAL A 173 -0.23 -3.59 -3.78
CA VAL A 173 -0.29 -4.98 -4.25
C VAL A 173 -1.38 -5.11 -5.30
N GLY A 174 -1.35 -6.15 -6.14
CA GLY A 174 -2.33 -6.33 -7.20
C GLY A 174 -2.27 -7.69 -7.89
N ARG A 175 -3.15 -7.88 -8.87
CA ARG A 175 -3.22 -9.07 -9.73
C ARG A 175 -2.16 -9.09 -10.84
N SER A 176 -1.41 -7.99 -10.98
CA SER A 176 -0.18 -7.91 -11.77
C SER A 176 0.66 -6.73 -11.27
N PRO A 177 1.94 -6.63 -11.67
CA PRO A 177 2.75 -5.42 -11.44
C PRO A 177 2.06 -4.12 -11.91
N MET A 178 1.39 -4.14 -13.07
CA MET A 178 0.67 -2.96 -13.58
C MET A 178 -0.54 -2.59 -12.71
N ASP A 179 -1.31 -3.58 -12.23
CA ASP A 179 -2.44 -3.34 -11.31
C ASP A 179 -1.96 -2.72 -9.99
N ALA A 180 -0.88 -3.27 -9.40
CA ALA A 180 -0.26 -2.70 -8.21
C ALA A 180 0.23 -1.26 -8.45
N PHE A 181 0.80 -0.97 -9.63
CA PHE A 181 1.24 0.36 -10.02
C PHE A 181 0.07 1.35 -10.17
N PHE A 182 -1.03 0.97 -10.79
CA PHE A 182 -2.23 1.83 -10.89
C PHE A 182 -2.77 2.21 -9.51
N ARG A 183 -2.66 1.32 -8.52
CA ARG A 183 -2.97 1.64 -7.12
C ARG A 183 -1.99 2.65 -6.54
N THR A 184 -0.69 2.53 -6.84
CA THR A 184 0.31 3.55 -6.44
C THR A 184 -0.03 4.93 -7.03
N GLU A 185 -0.40 4.99 -8.31
CA GLU A 185 -0.80 6.25 -8.95
C GLU A 185 -2.06 6.85 -8.31
N THR A 186 -3.05 6.00 -8.05
CA THR A 186 -4.29 6.42 -7.39
C THR A 186 -4.01 6.96 -6.00
N LEU A 187 -3.15 6.28 -5.23
CA LEU A 187 -2.75 6.69 -3.89
C LEU A 187 -2.09 8.08 -3.89
N GLU A 188 -1.13 8.31 -4.78
CA GLU A 188 -0.46 9.61 -4.86
C GLU A 188 -1.42 10.71 -5.36
N GLN A 189 -2.34 10.39 -6.25
CA GLN A 189 -3.36 11.34 -6.69
C GLN A 189 -4.28 11.75 -5.54
N ILE A 190 -4.71 10.81 -4.70
CA ILE A 190 -5.51 11.08 -3.50
C ILE A 190 -4.70 11.94 -2.53
N ALA A 191 -3.44 11.58 -2.28
CA ALA A 191 -2.54 12.35 -1.42
C ALA A 191 -2.36 13.78 -1.92
N ARG A 192 -2.21 13.99 -3.23
CA ARG A 192 -2.13 15.32 -3.83
C ARG A 192 -3.41 16.12 -3.62
N ILE A 193 -4.58 15.51 -3.77
CA ILE A 193 -5.87 16.16 -3.48
C ILE A 193 -5.97 16.53 -2.00
N THR A 194 -5.67 15.62 -1.09
CA THR A 194 -5.68 15.86 0.36
C THR A 194 -4.73 16.99 0.75
N TYR A 195 -3.53 17.03 0.18
CA TYR A 195 -2.59 18.12 0.37
C TYR A 195 -3.18 19.47 -0.10
N MET A 196 -3.75 19.53 -1.30
CA MET A 196 -4.39 20.75 -1.82
C MET A 196 -5.56 21.20 -0.95
N LEU A 197 -6.38 20.27 -0.45
CA LEU A 197 -7.50 20.59 0.46
C LEU A 197 -7.00 21.25 1.75
N HIS A 198 -5.90 20.76 2.32
CA HIS A 198 -5.30 21.39 3.50
C HIS A 198 -4.81 22.81 3.23
N GLN A 199 -4.31 23.11 2.02
CA GLN A 199 -3.96 24.47 1.63
C GLN A 199 -5.19 25.39 1.44
N LEU A 200 -6.34 24.81 1.08
CA LEU A 200 -7.61 25.53 0.89
C LEU A 200 -8.42 25.70 2.18
N GLY A 201 -7.95 25.17 3.32
CA GLY A 201 -8.64 25.25 4.62
C GLY A 201 -9.52 24.04 4.95
N GLY A 202 -9.39 22.93 4.21
CA GLY A 202 -10.05 21.65 4.46
C GLY A 202 -11.06 21.25 3.39
N GLY A 203 -11.71 20.11 3.60
CA GLY A 203 -12.77 19.56 2.77
C GLY A 203 -13.76 18.76 3.61
N GLN A 204 -14.92 18.44 3.04
CA GLN A 204 -15.91 17.58 3.70
C GLN A 204 -15.90 16.19 3.05
N PRO A 205 -15.83 15.11 3.85
CA PRO A 205 -15.98 13.75 3.32
C PRO A 205 -17.33 13.54 2.63
N LEU A 206 -17.40 12.52 1.79
CA LEU A 206 -18.65 12.09 1.20
C LEU A 206 -19.64 11.68 2.30
N PRO A 207 -20.92 12.06 2.19
CA PRO A 207 -21.95 11.59 3.11
C PRO A 207 -22.01 10.06 3.17
N PRO A 208 -22.27 9.44 4.35
CA PRO A 208 -22.24 7.98 4.52
C PRO A 208 -23.08 7.21 3.50
N HIS A 209 -24.27 7.71 3.14
CA HIS A 209 -25.15 7.07 2.14
C HIS A 209 -24.57 7.05 0.71
N GLN A 210 -23.62 7.95 0.38
CA GLN A 210 -22.91 7.93 -0.89
C GLN A 210 -21.73 6.96 -0.83
N VAL A 211 -21.02 6.94 0.30
CA VAL A 211 -19.95 5.99 0.58
C VAL A 211 -20.47 4.56 0.49
N GLU A 212 -21.64 4.26 1.06
CA GLU A 212 -22.28 2.94 0.99
C GLU A 212 -22.50 2.47 -0.46
N LYS A 213 -22.97 3.34 -1.35
CA LYS A 213 -23.14 3.02 -2.79
C LYS A 213 -21.80 2.69 -3.45
N LEU A 214 -20.73 3.37 -3.06
CA LEU A 214 -19.39 3.15 -3.59
C LEU A 214 -18.78 1.85 -3.06
N ILE A 215 -19.04 1.50 -1.79
CA ILE A 215 -18.67 0.19 -1.23
C ILE A 215 -19.40 -0.94 -1.98
N GLN A 216 -20.68 -0.77 -2.30
CA GLN A 216 -21.40 -1.75 -3.14
C GLN A 216 -20.79 -1.86 -4.54
N ALA A 217 -20.33 -0.76 -5.14
CA ALA A 217 -19.64 -0.79 -6.42
C ALA A 217 -18.29 -1.52 -6.32
N ARG A 218 -17.51 -1.25 -5.26
CA ARG A 218 -16.24 -1.94 -4.95
C ARG A 218 -16.42 -3.46 -4.86
N ARG A 219 -17.45 -3.92 -4.13
CA ARG A 219 -17.83 -5.34 -4.02
C ARG A 219 -18.19 -5.95 -5.37
N LYS A 220 -18.97 -5.26 -6.20
CA LYS A 220 -19.32 -5.74 -7.56
C LYS A 220 -18.09 -5.90 -8.48
N LEU A 221 -17.04 -5.11 -8.25
CA LEU A 221 -15.77 -5.21 -8.97
C LEU A 221 -14.82 -6.28 -8.38
N GLY A 222 -15.18 -6.89 -7.24
CA GLY A 222 -14.35 -7.88 -6.53
C GLY A 222 -13.11 -7.27 -5.90
N PHE A 223 -13.20 -6.00 -5.50
CA PHE A 223 -12.13 -5.27 -4.80
C PHE A 223 -12.33 -5.22 -3.29
N ASP A 224 -13.41 -5.79 -2.78
CA ASP A 224 -13.68 -5.87 -1.36
C ASP A 224 -12.62 -6.66 -0.59
N ARG A 225 -12.33 -6.19 0.62
CA ARG A 225 -11.35 -6.80 1.52
C ARG A 225 -11.93 -7.03 2.90
N ALA A 226 -11.31 -7.94 3.65
CA ALA A 226 -11.76 -8.34 4.98
C ALA A 226 -11.80 -7.17 5.99
N ALA A 227 -10.97 -6.13 5.80
CA ALA A 227 -10.95 -4.97 6.68
C ALA A 227 -12.00 -3.90 6.32
N ASP A 228 -12.54 -3.91 5.08
CA ASP A 228 -13.41 -2.86 4.56
C ASP A 228 -14.58 -2.53 5.50
N ALA A 229 -15.24 -3.53 6.09
CA ALA A 229 -16.39 -3.31 6.96
C ALA A 229 -16.04 -2.54 8.25
N ALA A 230 -14.93 -2.90 8.90
CA ALA A 230 -14.46 -2.22 10.10
C ALA A 230 -13.94 -0.82 9.75
N ASP A 231 -13.13 -0.73 8.70
CA ASP A 231 -12.49 0.50 8.26
C ASP A 231 -13.51 1.56 7.82
N PHE A 232 -14.48 1.20 6.96
CA PHE A 232 -15.50 2.17 6.53
C PHE A 232 -16.46 2.57 7.65
N CYS A 233 -16.67 1.71 8.65
CA CYS A 233 -17.39 2.09 9.87
C CYS A 233 -16.62 3.15 10.66
N GLU A 234 -15.33 2.90 10.92
CA GLU A 234 -14.48 3.78 11.74
C GLU A 234 -14.24 5.14 11.07
N TYR A 235 -13.84 5.15 9.79
CA TYR A 235 -13.36 6.36 9.12
C TYR A 235 -14.45 7.09 8.34
N CYS A 236 -15.52 6.40 7.94
CA CYS A 236 -16.54 6.96 7.06
C CYS A 236 -17.96 6.87 7.63
N GLY A 237 -18.12 6.32 8.84
CA GLY A 237 -19.42 6.20 9.51
C GLY A 237 -20.39 5.20 8.87
N VAL A 238 -19.90 4.28 8.03
CA VAL A 238 -20.72 3.27 7.35
C VAL A 238 -20.55 1.92 8.06
N CYS A 239 -21.29 1.74 9.16
CA CYS A 239 -21.20 0.53 10.00
C CYS A 239 -22.15 -0.61 9.59
N HIS A 240 -23.05 -0.34 8.65
CA HIS A 240 -23.99 -1.31 8.13
C HIS A 240 -23.85 -1.32 6.62
N ILE A 241 -23.02 -2.22 6.11
CA ILE A 241 -22.95 -2.46 4.67
C ILE A 241 -23.87 -3.64 4.40
N GLU A 242 -24.96 -3.45 3.66
CA GLU A 242 -25.90 -4.54 3.33
C GLU A 242 -25.15 -5.84 2.96
N GLY A 243 -25.31 -6.89 3.76
CA GLY A 243 -24.71 -8.22 3.53
C GLY A 243 -23.61 -8.69 4.49
N GLU A 244 -23.05 -7.84 5.37
CA GLU A 244 -22.09 -8.26 6.41
C GLU A 244 -22.41 -7.57 7.75
N HIS A 245 -22.52 -8.37 8.82
CA HIS A 245 -22.78 -7.88 10.17
C HIS A 245 -21.48 -7.68 10.93
N THR A 246 -21.09 -6.42 11.16
CA THR A 246 -20.20 -6.06 12.27
C THR A 246 -20.86 -4.95 13.06
N SER A 247 -21.31 -5.27 14.26
CA SER A 247 -21.77 -4.25 15.21
C SER A 247 -20.56 -3.37 15.59
N PRO A 248 -20.69 -2.04 15.66
CA PRO A 248 -19.65 -1.21 16.25
C PRO A 248 -19.38 -1.66 17.69
N PRO A 249 -18.14 -1.52 18.21
CA PRO A 249 -17.92 -1.68 19.64
C PRO A 249 -18.87 -0.75 20.38
N ALA A 250 -19.65 -1.32 21.31
CA ALA A 250 -20.59 -0.54 22.09
C ALA A 250 -19.85 0.63 22.74
N PRO A 251 -20.38 1.86 22.69
CA PRO A 251 -19.83 2.94 23.49
C PRO A 251 -19.80 2.44 24.94
N SER A 252 -18.64 2.47 25.58
CA SER A 252 -18.52 2.16 26.99
C SER A 252 -19.56 2.99 27.74
N ASN A 253 -20.38 2.34 28.56
CA ASN A 253 -21.54 2.91 29.28
C ASN A 253 -21.24 4.08 30.25
N GLY A 254 -20.10 4.77 30.12
CA GLY A 254 -19.89 6.06 30.75
C GLY A 254 -20.72 7.11 30.02
N SER A 255 -21.54 7.85 30.77
CA SER A 255 -22.21 9.02 30.22
C SER A 255 -21.16 9.98 29.64
N THR A 256 -21.47 10.68 28.55
CA THR A 256 -20.59 11.70 27.97
C THR A 256 -20.10 12.71 29.03
N ALA A 257 -20.92 12.95 30.06
CA ALA A 257 -20.57 13.78 31.21
C ALA A 257 -19.43 13.19 32.06
N GLU A 258 -19.45 11.89 32.34
CA GLU A 258 -18.38 11.20 33.10
C GLU A 258 -17.08 11.17 32.30
N LEU A 259 -17.14 10.98 30.99
CA LEU A 259 -15.97 10.99 30.12
C LEU A 259 -15.33 12.39 30.06
N VAL A 260 -16.17 13.42 29.89
CA VAL A 260 -15.74 14.84 29.92
C VAL A 260 -15.11 15.17 31.27
N GLN A 261 -15.70 14.71 32.37
CA GLN A 261 -15.15 14.94 33.71
C GLN A 261 -13.79 14.25 33.90
N LEU A 262 -13.66 12.99 33.48
CA LEU A 262 -12.41 12.24 33.59
C LEU A 262 -11.27 12.87 32.76
N ILE A 263 -11.57 13.30 31.54
CA ILE A 263 -10.60 13.99 30.67
C ILE A 263 -10.21 15.34 31.28
N THR A 264 -11.18 16.11 31.77
CA THR A 264 -10.93 17.41 32.41
C THR A 264 -10.04 17.27 33.63
N GLU A 265 -10.31 16.31 34.51
CA GLU A 265 -9.48 16.05 35.70
C GLU A 265 -8.04 15.64 35.33
N ARG A 266 -7.87 14.88 34.26
CA ARG A 266 -6.55 14.45 33.79
C ARG A 266 -5.75 15.62 33.23
N VAL A 267 -6.37 16.44 32.38
CA VAL A 267 -5.75 17.66 31.82
C VAL A 267 -5.37 18.63 32.94
N MET A 268 -6.26 18.84 33.93
CA MET A 268 -5.97 19.74 35.05
C MET A 268 -4.84 19.24 35.98
N ARG A 269 -4.65 17.92 36.10
CA ARG A 269 -3.49 17.36 36.84
C ARG A 269 -2.17 17.55 36.10
N GLU A 270 -2.19 17.51 34.78
CA GLU A 270 -0.99 17.74 33.95
C GLU A 270 -0.64 19.23 33.85
N LEU A 271 -1.63 20.13 33.90
CA LEU A 271 -1.42 21.58 33.87
C LEU A 271 -1.01 22.19 35.23
N ASN A 272 -1.31 21.53 36.36
CA ASN A 272 -0.93 21.97 37.71
C ASN A 272 0.38 21.32 38.22
N ARG A 273 1.29 20.98 37.31
CA ARG A 273 2.68 20.59 37.61
C ARG A 273 3.66 21.49 36.90
#